data_AF-A0A099KWZ6-F1
#
_entry.id   AF-A0A099KWZ6-F1
#
_cell.length_a   1.000
_cell.length_b   1.000
_cell.length_c   1.000
_cell.angle_alpha   90.00
_cell.angle_beta   90.00
_cell.angle_gamma   90.00
#
_symmetry.space_group_name_H-M   'P 1'
#
loop_
_entity.id
_entity.type
_entity.pdbx_description
1 polymer ?
#
loop_
_entity_poly.entity_id
_entity_poly.type
_entity_poly.pdbx_seq_one_letter_code
_entity_poly.pdbx_strand_id
1 'polypeptide(L)'
;MNLPKKFALSTSLIPLILCGTLAGCNSDNTDSSTTKPAVPNLPTTPTAPNPPPKETKTELEIAFPLHTKVFNIPIRGVSGTSKDAMLHAANVMAQYLDNNEDGVPDNQAIVDRMVAQEATLLMAKNSTDFESAVKKLEQKDTYQDLLGDEVKPNGVENGEFDATLEEVLHLITHVGYAGVYPEVFGEVVDSSIADAMDIARGGRFESIPNSYPDNAWYTYDDESCEYGCMITEYTYWSLTSILGAQKNPGREEEISNEWKLNTKEKVAMQDPTIFAILTDASYGLAVVLPNGDYSAKEFTIEGIDDHSVGTDINHEILQSALAANSGYKVAYGDTTKIWMMNPDGSDVTELADASPISGYVSWGPEADYVYFASAKGANESAWEAFRVNVETKELTQLSLFEEDVRSLGVSPDGEYLAISIMSGNSNIGENNDNLTQFHTDLYIMKMNEAKDVWAQGNKITKADMSLLVSSPAADQFWYEELNWSPKVSTDDGLPVLAYSKTWRYDEDDVSYTHVYTINADGSDNTLIAENKDQPIYDFDGQRLTFLDLSYFDFSDHTLHQLKVTGISQEISAPAISPDGNFMIFEVGDENRKAGMARISEENDNEGVIIGELNVYEPRWSPVPVN
;
A
#
# COMPACT_ATOMS: atom_id res chain seq x y z
N MET A 1 -10.97 -31.69 -15.18
CA MET A 1 -11.14 -32.42 -13.90
C MET A 1 -10.15 -31.80 -12.93
N ASN A 2 -10.54 -30.67 -12.35
CA ASN A 2 -9.75 -29.97 -11.33
C ASN A 2 -10.44 -30.25 -10.00
N LEU A 3 -9.73 -30.89 -9.08
CA LEU A 3 -10.11 -31.03 -7.68
C LEU A 3 -10.06 -29.63 -7.02
N PRO A 4 -11.04 -29.22 -6.21
CA PRO A 4 -10.87 -28.05 -5.36
C PRO A 4 -9.90 -28.40 -4.23
N LYS A 5 -9.00 -27.45 -3.93
CA LYS A 5 -8.05 -27.53 -2.82
C LYS A 5 -8.82 -27.43 -1.51
N LYS A 6 -8.54 -28.36 -0.60
CA LYS A 6 -8.96 -28.30 0.81
C LYS A 6 -8.29 -27.09 1.47
N PHE A 7 -9.06 -26.25 2.15
CA PHE A 7 -8.53 -25.28 3.11
C PHE A 7 -8.73 -25.86 4.51
N ALA A 8 -7.65 -25.87 5.29
CA ALA A 8 -7.68 -26.21 6.70
C ALA A 8 -7.87 -24.90 7.46
N LEU A 9 -8.87 -24.86 8.35
CA LEU A 9 -8.99 -23.85 9.39
C LEU A 9 -7.72 -23.86 10.24
N SER A 10 -7.06 -22.71 10.36
CA SER A 10 -5.89 -22.55 11.23
C SER A 10 -6.33 -22.02 12.58
N THR A 11 -7.00 -22.82 13.41
CA THR A 11 -7.07 -22.45 14.84
C THR A 11 -5.73 -22.83 15.49
N SER A 12 -5.02 -21.82 15.97
CA SER A 12 -3.76 -22.00 16.69
C SER A 12 -3.92 -21.49 18.12
N LEU A 13 -4.57 -22.29 18.96
CA LEU A 13 -4.56 -22.11 20.41
C LEU A 13 -3.43 -22.95 21.05
N ILE A 14 -2.50 -22.27 21.74
CA ILE A 14 -1.57 -22.91 22.69
C ILE A 14 -1.87 -22.33 24.08
N PRO A 15 -2.31 -23.12 25.07
CA PRO A 15 -2.46 -22.62 26.43
C PRO A 15 -1.13 -22.69 27.17
N LEU A 16 -0.59 -21.55 27.61
CA LEU A 16 0.54 -21.50 28.52
C LEU A 16 0.04 -21.43 29.97
N ILE A 17 0.22 -22.53 30.70
CA ILE A 17 -0.05 -22.65 32.14
C ILE A 17 0.95 -21.79 32.92
N LEU A 18 0.47 -20.75 33.62
CA LEU A 18 1.26 -20.06 34.64
C LEU A 18 0.67 -20.28 36.03
N CYS A 19 1.29 -21.20 36.77
CA CYS A 19 0.99 -21.47 38.17
C CYS A 19 1.71 -20.42 39.05
N GLY A 20 0.96 -19.45 39.58
CA GLY A 20 1.46 -18.42 40.49
C GLY A 20 0.95 -18.62 41.92
N THR A 21 1.86 -18.98 42.83
CA THR A 21 1.61 -19.16 44.26
C THR A 21 1.28 -17.86 44.99
N LEU A 22 0.29 -17.92 45.88
CA LEU A 22 -0.06 -16.92 46.90
C LEU A 22 1.09 -16.59 47.86
N ALA A 23 1.31 -15.29 48.16
CA ALA A 23 1.66 -14.80 49.51
C ALA A 23 1.49 -13.27 49.66
N GLY A 24 0.36 -12.88 50.22
CA GLY A 24 0.13 -11.92 51.32
C GLY A 24 1.10 -10.76 51.67
N CYS A 25 0.44 -9.61 51.89
CA CYS A 25 0.57 -8.65 53.01
C CYS A 25 1.43 -7.37 52.85
N ASN A 26 0.74 -6.30 52.47
CA ASN A 26 0.50 -5.05 53.23
C ASN A 26 1.54 -4.53 54.25
N SER A 27 1.99 -3.27 54.10
CA SER A 27 1.79 -2.20 55.10
C SER A 27 2.44 -0.86 54.71
N ASP A 28 1.61 0.18 54.78
CA ASP A 28 1.80 1.57 55.24
C ASP A 28 3.20 2.22 55.30
N ASN A 29 3.30 3.44 54.76
CA ASN A 29 3.63 4.60 55.60
C ASN A 29 3.24 5.95 54.98
N THR A 30 2.51 6.70 55.78
CA THR A 30 2.16 8.11 55.67
C THR A 30 3.38 9.02 55.79
N ASP A 31 3.41 10.16 55.09
CA ASP A 31 3.82 11.39 55.76
C ASP A 31 3.28 12.69 55.14
N SER A 32 3.15 13.69 56.00
CA SER A 32 2.22 14.80 55.91
C SER A 32 2.87 16.17 55.63
N SER A 33 2.10 17.02 54.94
CA SER A 33 1.97 18.48 55.07
C SER A 33 3.20 19.41 54.95
N THR A 34 3.04 20.49 54.19
CA THR A 34 3.22 21.86 54.72
C THR A 34 2.68 22.93 53.76
N THR A 35 1.78 23.75 54.27
CA THR A 35 1.18 24.94 53.65
C THR A 35 1.96 26.22 54.01
N LYS A 36 2.08 27.17 53.07
CA LYS A 36 2.22 28.62 53.36
C LYS A 36 1.98 29.48 52.08
N PRO A 37 1.74 30.80 52.19
CA PRO A 37 0.44 31.43 51.96
C PRO A 37 0.33 32.30 50.68
N ALA A 38 -0.92 32.61 50.31
CA ALA A 38 -1.34 33.34 49.13
C ALA A 38 -0.92 34.83 49.10
N VAL A 39 -0.58 35.31 47.90
CA VAL A 39 -0.38 36.72 47.52
C VAL A 39 -1.57 37.14 46.61
N PRO A 40 -2.11 38.37 46.68
CA PRO A 40 -3.31 38.74 45.93
C PRO A 40 -3.05 38.92 44.43
N ASN A 41 -3.88 38.31 43.59
CA ASN A 41 -3.84 38.39 42.12
C ASN A 41 -4.18 39.79 41.59
N LEU A 42 -3.37 40.28 40.63
CA LEU A 42 -3.79 41.26 39.63
C LEU A 42 -4.61 40.56 38.52
N PRO A 43 -5.53 41.24 37.82
CA PRO A 43 -6.36 40.61 36.80
C PRO A 43 -5.55 40.37 35.52
N THR A 44 -5.37 39.10 35.14
CA THR A 44 -4.88 38.67 33.83
C THR A 44 -6.03 38.42 32.87
N THR A 45 -5.83 38.87 31.63
CA THR A 45 -6.66 38.73 30.43
C THR A 45 -7.10 37.27 30.16
N PRO A 46 -8.22 37.01 29.45
CA PRO A 46 -8.75 35.67 29.24
C PRO A 46 -7.81 34.84 28.36
N THR A 47 -7.34 33.71 28.90
CA THR A 47 -6.65 32.66 28.15
C THR A 47 -7.63 31.93 27.23
N ALA A 48 -7.19 31.68 26.00
CA ALA A 48 -7.89 30.87 25.02
C ALA A 48 -8.18 29.45 25.56
N PRO A 49 -9.26 28.78 25.12
CA PRO A 49 -9.57 27.43 25.57
C PRO A 49 -8.47 26.46 25.10
N ASN A 50 -8.03 25.58 26.00
CA ASN A 50 -7.09 24.51 25.67
C ASN A 50 -7.63 23.66 24.52
N PRO A 51 -6.78 23.21 23.58
CA PRO A 51 -7.18 22.23 22.59
C PRO A 51 -7.60 20.93 23.28
N PRO A 52 -8.56 20.18 22.70
CA PRO A 52 -9.00 18.90 23.26
C PRO A 52 -7.82 17.90 23.32
N PRO A 53 -7.85 16.92 24.25
CA PRO A 53 -6.79 15.91 24.35
C PRO A 53 -6.69 15.12 23.03
N LYS A 54 -5.47 14.89 22.54
CA LYS A 54 -5.22 13.94 21.45
C LYS A 54 -5.65 12.54 21.92
N GLU A 55 -6.71 11.99 21.32
CA GLU A 55 -7.10 10.60 21.54
C GLU A 55 -5.94 9.68 21.12
N THR A 56 -5.55 8.78 22.02
CA THR A 56 -4.47 7.82 21.77
C THR A 56 -5.12 6.54 21.26
N LYS A 57 -4.85 6.15 20.01
CA LYS A 57 -5.40 4.93 19.39
C LYS A 57 -4.93 3.68 20.13
N THR A 58 -5.80 2.68 20.31
CA THR A 58 -5.41 1.37 20.89
C THR A 58 -4.70 0.48 19.85
N GLU A 59 -4.01 -0.58 20.29
CA GLU A 59 -3.31 -1.51 19.39
C GLU A 59 -4.27 -2.15 18.36
N LEU A 60 -5.50 -2.46 18.76
CA LEU A 60 -6.54 -2.96 17.86
C LEU A 60 -6.87 -1.94 16.76
N GLU A 61 -6.93 -0.65 17.13
CA GLU A 61 -7.26 0.43 16.18
C GLU A 61 -6.10 0.77 15.25
N ILE A 62 -4.88 0.41 15.64
CA ILE A 62 -3.69 0.51 14.81
C ILE A 62 -3.67 -0.65 13.81
N ALA A 63 -3.93 -1.89 14.28
CA ALA A 63 -3.89 -3.08 13.44
C ALA A 63 -5.07 -3.20 12.46
N PHE A 64 -6.26 -2.74 12.87
CA PHE A 64 -7.48 -2.76 12.06
C PHE A 64 -8.06 -1.35 11.92
N PRO A 65 -7.43 -0.46 11.14
CA PRO A 65 -7.76 0.97 11.13
C PRO A 65 -9.11 1.29 10.49
N LEU A 66 -9.58 0.48 9.53
CA LEU A 66 -10.91 0.60 8.93
C LEU A 66 -11.96 0.16 9.94
N HIS A 67 -13.09 0.85 10.01
CA HIS A 67 -14.14 0.49 10.95
C HIS A 67 -15.52 1.00 10.58
N THR A 68 -16.53 0.26 11.02
CA THR A 68 -17.93 0.70 11.10
C THR A 68 -18.58 0.08 12.33
N LYS A 69 -19.85 0.38 12.59
CA LYS A 69 -20.59 -0.14 13.75
C LYS A 69 -22.03 -0.51 13.40
N VAL A 70 -22.44 -1.70 13.83
CA VAL A 70 -23.82 -2.19 13.75
C VAL A 70 -24.36 -2.28 15.17
N PHE A 71 -25.37 -1.47 15.51
CA PHE A 71 -25.90 -1.38 16.89
C PHE A 71 -24.82 -1.22 17.99
N ASN A 72 -23.76 -0.44 17.68
CA ASN A 72 -22.56 -0.24 18.51
C ASN A 72 -21.58 -1.42 18.62
N ILE A 73 -21.84 -2.53 17.94
CA ILE A 73 -20.90 -3.65 17.79
C ILE A 73 -19.88 -3.26 16.70
N PRO A 74 -18.58 -3.20 17.01
CA PRO A 74 -17.56 -2.85 16.02
C PRO A 74 -17.37 -3.91 14.94
N ILE A 75 -17.23 -3.44 13.70
CA ILE A 75 -16.63 -4.20 12.61
C ILE A 75 -15.37 -3.44 12.22
N ARG A 76 -14.20 -4.07 12.28
CA ARG A 76 -12.92 -3.45 11.94
C ARG A 76 -12.22 -4.23 10.85
N GLY A 77 -11.56 -3.52 9.94
CA GLY A 77 -10.79 -4.10 8.85
C GLY A 77 -9.33 -3.69 8.95
N VAL A 78 -8.42 -4.62 8.65
CA VAL A 78 -7.05 -4.26 8.26
C VAL A 78 -7.18 -3.36 7.03
N SER A 79 -6.24 -2.44 6.89
CA SER A 79 -5.99 -1.78 5.61
C SER A 79 -6.08 -2.79 4.46
N GLY A 80 -6.72 -2.43 3.34
CA GLY A 80 -6.79 -3.23 2.12
C GLY A 80 -7.97 -4.19 2.11
N THR A 81 -8.69 -4.27 3.22
CA THR A 81 -9.98 -4.95 3.27
C THR A 81 -10.97 -4.20 2.40
N SER A 82 -11.62 -4.89 1.46
CA SER A 82 -12.65 -4.31 0.59
C SER A 82 -13.73 -3.64 1.42
N LYS A 83 -13.95 -2.33 1.21
CA LYS A 83 -15.03 -1.58 1.88
C LYS A 83 -16.40 -2.16 1.52
N ASP A 84 -16.59 -2.63 0.30
CA ASP A 84 -17.83 -3.30 -0.11
C ASP A 84 -18.05 -4.61 0.66
N ALA A 85 -16.97 -5.36 0.90
CA ALA A 85 -17.05 -6.57 1.73
C ALA A 85 -17.38 -6.23 3.19
N MET A 86 -16.79 -5.17 3.75
CA MET A 86 -17.10 -4.70 5.10
C MET A 86 -18.54 -4.17 5.22
N LEU A 87 -19.03 -3.47 4.20
CA LEU A 87 -20.42 -2.98 4.15
C LEU A 87 -21.40 -4.15 4.04
N HIS A 88 -21.08 -5.15 3.22
CA HIS A 88 -21.86 -6.38 3.13
C HIS A 88 -21.95 -7.11 4.47
N ALA A 89 -20.81 -7.28 5.16
CA ALA A 89 -20.77 -7.86 6.51
C ALA A 89 -21.60 -7.03 7.52
N ALA A 90 -21.55 -5.69 7.43
CA ALA A 90 -22.35 -4.81 8.28
C ALA A 90 -23.86 -4.98 8.05
N ASN A 91 -24.29 -5.06 6.78
CA ASN A 91 -25.69 -5.31 6.44
C ASN A 91 -26.16 -6.70 6.90
N VAL A 92 -25.33 -7.74 6.70
CA VAL A 92 -25.64 -9.11 7.17
C VAL A 92 -25.77 -9.15 8.69
N MET A 93 -24.86 -8.49 9.43
CA MET A 93 -24.94 -8.39 10.88
C MET A 93 -26.21 -7.65 11.33
N ALA A 94 -26.57 -6.57 10.64
CA ALA A 94 -27.78 -5.82 10.93
C ALA A 94 -29.03 -6.68 10.72
N GLN A 95 -29.11 -7.42 9.61
CA GLN A 95 -30.23 -8.31 9.29
C GLN A 95 -30.33 -9.55 10.18
N TYR A 96 -29.23 -10.02 10.78
CA TYR A 96 -29.30 -11.06 11.80
C TYR A 96 -29.83 -10.54 13.14
N LEU A 97 -29.49 -9.29 13.51
CA LEU A 97 -29.87 -8.68 14.79
C LEU A 97 -31.23 -7.96 14.75
N ASP A 98 -31.64 -7.49 13.58
CA ASP A 98 -32.92 -6.85 13.24
C ASP A 98 -33.40 -7.41 11.90
N ASN A 99 -34.03 -8.59 11.95
CA ASN A 99 -34.44 -9.35 10.78
C ASN A 99 -35.71 -8.81 10.11
N ASN A 100 -36.43 -7.93 10.81
CA ASN A 100 -37.61 -7.24 10.28
C ASN A 100 -37.25 -5.89 9.62
N GLU A 101 -36.01 -5.42 9.81
CA GLU A 101 -35.42 -4.20 9.26
C GLU A 101 -36.14 -2.91 9.64
N ASP A 102 -36.66 -2.80 10.87
CA ASP A 102 -37.31 -1.59 11.38
C ASP A 102 -36.36 -0.61 12.08
N GLY A 103 -35.07 -0.97 12.18
CA GLY A 103 -34.04 -0.17 12.84
C GLY A 103 -33.86 -0.51 14.31
N VAL A 104 -34.57 -1.50 14.85
CA VAL A 104 -34.53 -1.90 16.26
C VAL A 104 -34.15 -3.38 16.36
N PRO A 105 -33.15 -3.75 17.20
CA PRO A 105 -32.81 -5.14 17.39
C PRO A 105 -34.00 -6.00 17.84
N ASP A 106 -34.22 -7.14 17.19
CA ASP A 106 -35.27 -8.11 17.53
C ASP A 106 -35.08 -8.64 18.96
N ASN A 107 -33.83 -8.73 19.42
CA ASN A 107 -33.47 -9.05 20.80
C ASN A 107 -32.37 -8.12 21.33
N GLN A 108 -32.78 -7.01 21.97
CA GLN A 108 -31.87 -6.01 22.52
C GLN A 108 -30.89 -6.58 23.55
N ALA A 109 -31.25 -7.64 24.30
CA ALA A 109 -30.35 -8.23 25.29
C ALA A 109 -29.10 -8.86 24.66
N ILE A 110 -29.22 -9.38 23.43
CA ILE A 110 -28.10 -9.93 22.65
C ILE A 110 -27.12 -8.81 22.28
N VAL A 111 -27.63 -7.71 21.73
CA VAL A 111 -26.82 -6.53 21.38
C VAL A 111 -26.14 -5.95 22.61
N ASP A 112 -26.87 -5.77 23.72
CA ASP A 112 -26.33 -5.24 24.97
C ASP A 112 -25.19 -6.13 25.49
N ARG A 113 -25.34 -7.46 25.41
CA ARG A 113 -24.31 -8.43 25.79
C ARG A 113 -23.07 -8.31 24.91
N MET A 114 -23.24 -8.26 23.59
CA MET A 114 -22.12 -8.15 22.63
C MET A 114 -21.34 -6.85 22.84
N VAL A 115 -22.03 -5.72 22.99
CA VAL A 115 -21.40 -4.42 23.30
C VAL A 115 -20.66 -4.46 24.63
N ALA A 116 -21.26 -5.03 25.67
CA ALA A 116 -20.64 -5.14 26.99
C ALA A 116 -19.42 -6.08 27.03
N GLN A 117 -19.23 -6.93 26.03
CA GLN A 117 -18.07 -7.81 25.89
C GLN A 117 -17.07 -7.32 24.84
N GLU A 118 -17.29 -6.15 24.25
CA GLU A 118 -16.43 -5.63 23.16
C GLU A 118 -16.35 -6.61 21.97
N ALA A 119 -17.44 -7.34 21.70
CA ALA A 119 -17.54 -8.26 20.56
C ALA A 119 -17.19 -7.53 19.27
N THR A 120 -16.23 -8.03 18.50
CA THR A 120 -15.73 -7.33 17.31
C THR A 120 -15.54 -8.29 16.16
N LEU A 121 -16.10 -7.95 14.99
CA LEU A 121 -15.77 -8.64 13.74
C LEU A 121 -14.50 -8.01 13.15
N LEU A 122 -13.46 -8.82 12.95
CA LEU A 122 -12.17 -8.42 12.42
C LEU A 122 -12.01 -8.94 10.99
N MET A 123 -11.80 -8.03 10.05
CA MET A 123 -11.72 -8.36 8.63
C MET A 123 -10.32 -8.10 8.09
N ALA A 124 -9.89 -8.94 7.17
CA ALA A 124 -8.70 -8.73 6.35
C ALA A 124 -9.00 -9.24 4.95
N LYS A 125 -8.22 -8.88 3.93
CA LYS A 125 -8.44 -9.39 2.57
C LYS A 125 -8.30 -10.92 2.50
N ASN A 126 -7.24 -11.46 3.12
CA ASN A 126 -6.90 -12.88 3.14
C ASN A 126 -6.21 -13.25 4.47
N SER A 127 -5.92 -14.54 4.66
CA SER A 127 -5.34 -15.06 5.89
C SER A 127 -3.95 -14.49 6.21
N THR A 128 -3.12 -14.18 5.20
CA THR A 128 -1.78 -13.63 5.41
C THR A 128 -1.85 -12.22 6.01
N ASP A 129 -2.76 -11.40 5.51
CA ASP A 129 -2.99 -10.05 6.02
C ASP A 129 -3.58 -10.09 7.44
N PHE A 130 -4.49 -11.03 7.69
CA PHE A 130 -5.08 -11.26 9.00
C PHE A 130 -4.03 -11.66 10.05
N GLU A 131 -3.27 -12.73 9.78
CA GLU A 131 -2.21 -13.24 10.66
C GLU A 131 -1.18 -12.15 10.99
N SER A 132 -0.84 -11.33 10.00
CA SER A 132 0.10 -10.22 10.17
C SER A 132 -0.43 -9.15 11.11
N ALA A 133 -1.71 -8.79 10.99
CA ALA A 133 -2.35 -7.77 11.82
C ALA A 133 -2.52 -8.23 13.27
N VAL A 134 -2.89 -9.49 13.50
CA VAL A 134 -3.15 -10.00 14.86
C VAL A 134 -1.87 -10.39 15.62
N LYS A 135 -0.71 -10.46 14.96
CA LYS A 135 0.57 -10.90 15.55
C LYS A 135 0.96 -10.19 16.85
N LYS A 136 0.57 -8.93 17.01
CA LYS A 136 0.88 -8.11 18.19
C LYS A 136 -0.34 -7.85 19.08
N LEU A 137 -1.51 -8.35 18.71
CA LEU A 137 -2.73 -8.14 19.46
C LEU A 137 -2.89 -9.24 20.51
N GLU A 138 -3.44 -8.85 21.66
CA GLU A 138 -4.00 -9.80 22.60
C GLU A 138 -5.20 -10.50 21.96
N GLN A 139 -5.11 -11.83 21.83
CA GLN A 139 -6.22 -12.65 21.34
C GLN A 139 -7.35 -12.64 22.37
N LYS A 140 -8.57 -12.36 21.92
CA LYS A 140 -9.78 -12.40 22.73
C LYS A 140 -10.79 -13.32 22.07
N ASP A 141 -11.46 -14.16 22.86
CA ASP A 141 -12.55 -15.03 22.39
C ASP A 141 -13.76 -14.21 21.86
N THR A 142 -13.79 -12.90 22.11
CA THR A 142 -14.82 -11.99 21.61
C THR A 142 -14.49 -11.39 20.24
N TYR A 143 -13.40 -11.81 19.61
CA TYR A 143 -13.06 -11.46 18.23
C TYR A 143 -13.41 -12.61 17.30
N GLN A 144 -14.03 -12.28 16.17
CA GLN A 144 -14.31 -13.21 15.09
C GLN A 144 -13.69 -12.69 13.80
N ASP A 145 -12.96 -13.53 13.09
CA ASP A 145 -12.36 -13.16 11.82
C ASP A 145 -13.30 -13.40 10.63
N LEU A 146 -13.11 -12.61 9.57
CA LEU A 146 -13.78 -12.81 8.29
C LEU A 146 -12.87 -12.33 7.16
N LEU A 147 -12.52 -13.23 6.25
CA LEU A 147 -11.65 -12.91 5.13
C LEU A 147 -12.45 -12.33 3.96
N GLY A 148 -12.00 -11.18 3.45
CA GLY A 148 -12.65 -10.45 2.35
C GLY A 148 -12.76 -11.26 1.07
N ASP A 149 -11.78 -12.13 0.79
CA ASP A 149 -11.80 -13.02 -0.37
C ASP A 149 -12.91 -14.10 -0.28
N GLU A 150 -13.48 -14.35 0.90
CA GLU A 150 -14.57 -15.30 1.18
C GLU A 150 -15.95 -14.63 1.25
N VAL A 151 -15.98 -13.30 1.19
CA VAL A 151 -17.21 -12.52 1.09
C VAL A 151 -17.74 -12.62 -0.33
N LYS A 152 -18.83 -13.38 -0.51
CA LYS A 152 -19.44 -13.67 -1.81
C LYS A 152 -20.89 -13.18 -1.87
N PRO A 153 -21.16 -11.87 -1.94
CA PRO A 153 -22.52 -11.38 -2.14
C PRO A 153 -23.14 -12.03 -3.38
N ASN A 154 -24.31 -12.66 -3.22
CA ASN A 154 -24.98 -13.45 -4.28
C ASN A 154 -24.19 -14.68 -4.79
N GLY A 155 -23.25 -15.22 -4.01
CA GLY A 155 -22.39 -16.36 -4.39
C GLY A 155 -23.16 -17.60 -4.87
N VAL A 156 -24.41 -17.75 -4.42
CA VAL A 156 -25.34 -18.80 -4.88
C VAL A 156 -25.43 -18.90 -6.40
N GLU A 157 -25.44 -17.77 -7.11
CA GLU A 157 -25.53 -17.76 -8.58
C GLU A 157 -24.27 -18.32 -9.25
N ASN A 158 -23.14 -18.26 -8.56
CA ASN A 158 -21.83 -18.72 -9.02
C ASN A 158 -21.42 -20.07 -8.41
N GLY A 159 -22.28 -20.67 -7.58
CA GLY A 159 -21.97 -21.91 -6.87
C GLY A 159 -20.96 -21.74 -5.73
N GLU A 160 -20.83 -20.53 -5.18
CA GLU A 160 -19.97 -20.20 -4.04
C GLU A 160 -20.81 -19.95 -2.78
N PHE A 161 -20.27 -20.28 -1.61
CA PHE A 161 -20.89 -19.94 -0.33
C PHE A 161 -20.37 -18.57 0.15
N ASP A 162 -21.25 -17.77 0.75
CA ASP A 162 -20.91 -16.47 1.31
C ASP A 162 -20.56 -16.63 2.79
N ALA A 163 -19.27 -16.57 3.12
CA ALA A 163 -18.79 -16.78 4.49
C ALA A 163 -19.32 -15.73 5.48
N THR A 164 -19.82 -14.58 5.01
CA THR A 164 -20.45 -13.59 5.90
C THR A 164 -21.67 -14.14 6.64
N LEU A 165 -22.38 -15.11 6.06
CA LEU A 165 -23.53 -15.74 6.71
C LEU A 165 -23.13 -16.63 7.89
N GLU A 166 -21.88 -17.07 7.92
CA GLU A 166 -21.28 -17.95 8.92
C GLU A 166 -20.55 -17.13 9.98
N GLU A 167 -19.53 -16.37 9.59
CA GLU A 167 -18.65 -15.69 10.56
C GLU A 167 -19.39 -14.62 11.36
N VAL A 168 -20.27 -13.86 10.73
CA VAL A 168 -21.10 -12.89 11.46
C VAL A 168 -22.02 -13.61 12.44
N LEU A 169 -22.56 -14.76 12.05
CA LEU A 169 -23.44 -15.55 12.90
C LEU A 169 -22.68 -16.16 14.07
N HIS A 170 -21.48 -16.69 13.85
CA HIS A 170 -20.59 -17.20 14.90
C HIS A 170 -20.40 -16.17 16.01
N LEU A 171 -20.04 -14.93 15.67
CA LEU A 171 -19.86 -13.86 16.66
C LEU A 171 -21.14 -13.58 17.46
N ILE A 172 -22.30 -13.53 16.78
CA ILE A 172 -23.61 -13.27 17.41
C ILE A 172 -24.01 -14.40 18.34
N THR A 173 -23.83 -15.66 17.94
CA THR A 173 -24.22 -16.81 18.74
C THR A 173 -23.26 -17.07 19.90
N HIS A 174 -21.96 -17.00 19.64
CA HIS A 174 -20.89 -17.24 20.62
C HIS A 174 -20.90 -16.19 21.73
N VAL A 175 -20.87 -14.90 21.38
CA VAL A 175 -20.77 -13.84 22.40
C VAL A 175 -22.15 -13.44 22.93
N GLY A 176 -23.12 -13.33 22.03
CA GLY A 176 -24.46 -12.85 22.31
C GLY A 176 -25.35 -13.92 22.95
N TYR A 177 -25.80 -14.90 22.16
CA TYR A 177 -26.79 -15.89 22.61
C TYR A 177 -26.28 -16.79 23.74
N ALA A 178 -25.06 -17.35 23.61
CA ALA A 178 -24.48 -18.17 24.68
C ALA A 178 -24.28 -17.37 25.97
N GLY A 179 -23.99 -16.07 25.86
CA GLY A 179 -23.83 -15.18 27.01
C GLY A 179 -25.14 -14.77 27.69
N VAL A 180 -26.22 -14.58 26.93
CA VAL A 180 -27.54 -14.18 27.48
C VAL A 180 -28.33 -15.39 27.99
N TYR A 181 -28.21 -16.53 27.32
CA TYR A 181 -28.97 -17.75 27.59
C TYR A 181 -28.04 -18.97 27.77
N PRO A 182 -27.16 -18.98 28.78
CA PRO A 182 -26.14 -20.02 28.93
C PRO A 182 -26.71 -21.44 29.10
N GLU A 183 -27.88 -21.60 29.70
CA GLU A 183 -28.54 -22.90 29.85
C GLU A 183 -29.10 -23.46 28.53
N VAL A 184 -29.27 -22.60 27.52
CA VAL A 184 -29.86 -22.98 26.23
C VAL A 184 -28.79 -23.00 25.15
N PHE A 185 -28.09 -21.88 24.95
CA PHE A 185 -27.12 -21.66 23.88
C PHE A 185 -25.66 -21.74 24.38
N GLY A 186 -25.43 -22.03 25.66
CA GLY A 186 -24.08 -22.07 26.22
C GLY A 186 -23.20 -23.12 25.53
N GLU A 187 -21.95 -22.77 25.30
CA GLU A 187 -20.94 -23.64 24.68
C GLU A 187 -20.28 -24.57 25.70
N VAL A 188 -21.12 -25.16 26.56
CA VAL A 188 -20.72 -25.99 27.67
C VAL A 188 -21.59 -27.23 27.75
N VAL A 189 -21.08 -28.24 28.42
CA VAL A 189 -21.81 -29.47 28.73
C VAL A 189 -23.12 -29.14 29.46
N ASP A 190 -24.18 -29.86 29.09
CA ASP A 190 -25.53 -29.80 29.66
C ASP A 190 -26.34 -28.53 29.32
N SER A 191 -25.87 -27.69 28.39
CA SER A 191 -26.73 -26.72 27.71
C SER A 191 -27.67 -27.43 26.73
N SER A 192 -28.84 -26.83 26.46
CA SER A 192 -29.83 -27.45 25.56
C SER A 192 -29.30 -27.67 24.14
N ILE A 193 -28.46 -26.76 23.64
CA ILE A 193 -27.84 -26.86 22.31
C ILE A 193 -26.74 -27.92 22.27
N ALA A 194 -25.97 -28.08 23.34
CA ALA A 194 -24.95 -29.12 23.46
C ALA A 194 -25.58 -30.51 23.51
N ASP A 195 -26.70 -30.67 24.24
CA ASP A 195 -27.44 -31.92 24.29
C ASP A 195 -28.03 -32.30 22.92
N ALA A 196 -28.48 -31.31 22.13
CA ALA A 196 -28.92 -31.53 20.76
C ALA A 196 -27.76 -31.97 19.84
N MET A 197 -26.60 -31.30 19.96
CA MET A 197 -25.38 -31.66 19.22
C MET A 197 -24.90 -33.07 19.54
N ASP A 198 -24.94 -33.49 20.82
CA ASP A 198 -24.56 -34.85 21.23
C ASP A 198 -25.47 -35.91 20.59
N ILE A 199 -26.76 -35.63 20.45
CA ILE A 199 -27.69 -36.50 19.71
C ILE A 199 -27.26 -36.56 18.23
N ALA A 200 -26.94 -35.41 17.62
CA ALA A 200 -26.53 -35.31 16.22
C ALA A 200 -25.26 -36.08 15.86
N ARG A 201 -24.35 -36.18 16.82
CA ARG A 201 -23.08 -36.92 16.71
C ARG A 201 -23.19 -38.37 17.14
N GLY A 202 -24.35 -38.81 17.65
CA GLY A 202 -24.56 -40.17 18.15
C GLY A 202 -23.92 -40.45 19.52
N GLY A 203 -23.54 -39.41 20.26
CA GLY A 203 -22.90 -39.46 21.57
C GLY A 203 -22.17 -38.16 21.92
N ARG A 204 -21.77 -38.04 23.18
CA ARG A 204 -20.96 -36.91 23.67
C ARG A 204 -19.48 -37.12 23.38
N PHE A 205 -18.89 -36.20 22.62
CA PHE A 205 -17.47 -36.17 22.28
C PHE A 205 -16.93 -34.77 22.60
N GLU A 206 -16.13 -34.66 23.67
CA GLU A 206 -15.50 -33.39 24.08
C GLU A 206 -14.32 -32.99 23.18
N SER A 207 -13.75 -33.96 22.46
CA SER A 207 -12.74 -33.78 21.41
C SER A 207 -13.15 -34.56 20.14
N ILE A 208 -12.56 -34.22 18.99
CA ILE A 208 -12.81 -34.93 17.73
C ILE A 208 -12.48 -36.44 17.86
N PRO A 209 -13.45 -37.36 17.63
CA PRO A 209 -13.20 -38.79 17.68
C PRO A 209 -12.58 -39.31 16.38
N ASN A 210 -11.85 -40.43 16.45
CA ASN A 210 -11.33 -41.12 15.26
C ASN A 210 -12.41 -41.51 14.23
N SER A 211 -13.65 -41.69 14.69
CA SER A 211 -14.81 -41.98 13.84
C SER A 211 -16.09 -41.69 14.61
N TYR A 212 -17.02 -41.00 13.97
CA TYR A 212 -18.39 -40.88 14.46
C TYR A 212 -19.22 -42.14 14.16
N PRO A 213 -20.28 -42.43 14.94
CA PRO A 213 -21.26 -43.46 14.61
C PRO A 213 -21.91 -43.26 13.22
N ASP A 214 -22.20 -44.34 12.50
CA ASP A 214 -22.77 -44.29 11.14
C ASP A 214 -24.08 -43.48 11.02
N ASN A 215 -24.84 -43.38 12.12
CA ASN A 215 -26.10 -42.65 12.19
C ASN A 215 -25.94 -41.16 12.55
N ALA A 216 -24.72 -40.66 12.74
CA ALA A 216 -24.46 -39.25 12.97
C ALA A 216 -24.76 -38.42 11.70
N TRP A 217 -25.32 -37.23 11.89
CA TRP A 217 -25.54 -36.26 10.81
C TRP A 217 -24.73 -34.97 10.95
N TYR A 218 -24.02 -34.85 12.07
CA TYR A 218 -22.97 -33.87 12.31
C TYR A 218 -21.68 -34.62 12.62
N THR A 219 -20.64 -34.42 11.82
CA THR A 219 -19.38 -35.18 11.83
C THR A 219 -18.20 -34.26 11.56
N TYR A 220 -18.09 -33.19 12.34
CA TYR A 220 -17.01 -32.20 12.26
C TYR A 220 -15.63 -32.84 12.48
N ASP A 221 -14.64 -32.50 11.65
CA ASP A 221 -13.34 -33.17 11.61
C ASP A 221 -12.13 -32.26 11.83
N ASP A 222 -12.34 -30.98 12.15
CA ASP A 222 -11.25 -30.07 12.53
C ASP A 222 -10.71 -30.42 13.93
N GLU A 223 -9.54 -31.08 13.95
CA GLU A 223 -8.84 -31.50 15.17
C GLU A 223 -8.44 -30.34 16.10
N SER A 224 -8.47 -29.11 15.61
CA SER A 224 -8.13 -27.91 16.38
C SER A 224 -9.32 -27.36 17.20
N CYS A 225 -10.54 -27.85 16.91
CA CYS A 225 -11.78 -27.46 17.56
C CYS A 225 -12.10 -28.31 18.82
N GLU A 226 -12.37 -27.63 19.93
CA GLU A 226 -12.81 -28.23 21.20
C GLU A 226 -14.34 -28.21 21.34
N TYR A 227 -14.89 -28.81 22.40
CA TYR A 227 -16.34 -28.97 22.60
C TYR A 227 -17.19 -27.71 22.38
N GLY A 228 -16.73 -26.55 22.86
CA GLY A 228 -17.44 -25.29 22.68
C GLY A 228 -17.53 -24.86 21.22
N CYS A 229 -16.40 -24.90 20.50
CA CYS A 229 -16.34 -24.62 19.07
C CYS A 229 -17.26 -25.56 18.27
N MET A 230 -17.30 -26.86 18.62
CA MET A 230 -18.22 -27.79 17.95
C MET A 230 -19.70 -27.43 18.13
N ILE A 231 -20.07 -26.82 19.25
CA ILE A 231 -21.43 -26.31 19.51
C ILE A 231 -21.72 -25.10 18.64
N THR A 232 -20.77 -24.15 18.53
CA THR A 232 -20.87 -22.96 17.69
C THR A 232 -21.14 -23.36 16.24
N GLU A 233 -20.33 -24.27 15.71
CA GLU A 233 -20.45 -24.83 14.36
C GLU A 233 -21.78 -25.56 14.14
N TYR A 234 -22.20 -26.41 15.09
CA TYR A 234 -23.49 -27.08 15.02
C TYR A 234 -24.67 -26.10 14.99
N THR A 235 -24.57 -25.00 15.74
CA THR A 235 -25.55 -23.92 15.77
C THR A 235 -25.63 -23.24 14.40
N TYR A 236 -24.47 -22.90 13.82
CA TYR A 236 -24.35 -22.33 12.48
C TYR A 236 -24.96 -23.26 11.42
N TRP A 237 -24.51 -24.52 11.34
CA TRP A 237 -24.99 -25.49 10.35
C TRP A 237 -26.50 -25.64 10.41
N SER A 238 -27.04 -25.72 11.62
CA SER A 238 -28.47 -25.89 11.87
C SER A 238 -29.27 -24.65 11.47
N LEU A 239 -28.89 -23.46 11.94
CA LEU A 239 -29.65 -22.23 11.67
C LEU A 239 -29.59 -21.84 10.20
N THR A 240 -28.41 -21.87 9.58
CA THR A 240 -28.26 -21.52 8.17
C THR A 240 -28.98 -22.51 7.24
N SER A 241 -29.09 -23.79 7.63
CA SER A 241 -29.95 -24.77 6.94
C SER A 241 -31.45 -24.46 7.09
N ILE A 242 -31.89 -24.03 8.27
CA ILE A 242 -33.28 -23.62 8.54
C ILE A 242 -33.65 -22.36 7.74
N LEU A 243 -32.73 -21.39 7.64
CA LEU A 243 -32.89 -20.16 6.86
C LEU A 243 -32.77 -20.40 5.34
N GLY A 244 -32.13 -21.51 4.96
CA GLY A 244 -32.02 -21.95 3.58
C GLY A 244 -30.77 -21.47 2.85
N ALA A 245 -29.70 -21.10 3.56
CA ALA A 245 -28.40 -20.79 2.98
C ALA A 245 -27.74 -22.04 2.37
N GLN A 246 -27.98 -23.22 2.96
CA GLN A 246 -27.32 -24.47 2.59
C GLN A 246 -28.04 -25.27 1.48
N LYS A 247 -29.11 -24.73 0.89
CA LYS A 247 -29.99 -25.47 -0.05
C LYS A 247 -29.57 -25.42 -1.52
N ASN A 248 -28.44 -24.79 -1.83
CA ASN A 248 -28.00 -24.57 -3.20
C ASN A 248 -27.66 -25.89 -3.91
N PRO A 249 -27.86 -25.99 -5.25
CA PRO A 249 -27.48 -27.19 -5.99
C PRO A 249 -25.99 -27.54 -5.79
N GLY A 250 -25.68 -28.80 -5.45
CA GLY A 250 -24.31 -29.26 -5.20
C GLY A 250 -23.81 -29.05 -3.76
N ARG A 251 -24.50 -28.21 -2.96
CA ARG A 251 -24.08 -27.92 -1.57
C ARG A 251 -24.23 -29.12 -0.66
N GLU A 252 -25.27 -29.95 -0.86
CA GLU A 252 -25.46 -31.19 -0.10
C GLU A 252 -24.25 -32.10 -0.23
N GLU A 253 -23.76 -32.33 -1.44
CA GLU A 253 -22.59 -33.19 -1.68
C GLU A 253 -21.32 -32.58 -1.08
N GLU A 254 -21.15 -31.26 -1.22
CA GLU A 254 -19.98 -30.51 -0.73
C GLU A 254 -19.80 -30.65 0.79
N ILE A 255 -20.87 -30.47 1.57
CA ILE A 255 -20.81 -30.45 3.04
C ILE A 255 -21.13 -31.79 3.68
N SER A 256 -21.55 -32.80 2.91
CA SER A 256 -22.05 -34.10 3.42
C SER A 256 -21.09 -34.87 4.34
N ASN A 257 -19.79 -34.58 4.27
CA ASN A 257 -18.78 -35.18 5.16
C ASN A 257 -18.86 -34.65 6.59
N GLU A 258 -19.41 -33.45 6.79
CA GLU A 258 -19.51 -32.78 8.09
C GLU A 258 -20.97 -32.55 8.50
N TRP A 259 -21.86 -32.19 7.58
CA TRP A 259 -23.26 -31.88 7.84
C TRP A 259 -24.20 -32.50 6.80
N LYS A 260 -25.20 -33.27 7.23
CA LYS A 260 -26.13 -33.97 6.31
C LYS A 260 -27.49 -33.27 6.12
N LEU A 261 -27.80 -32.22 6.89
CA LEU A 261 -29.14 -31.64 6.97
C LEU A 261 -29.25 -30.25 6.33
N ASN A 262 -28.80 -30.12 5.08
CA ASN A 262 -28.66 -28.84 4.36
C ASN A 262 -29.97 -28.07 4.04
N THR A 263 -31.14 -28.54 4.49
CA THR A 263 -32.42 -27.82 4.29
C THR A 263 -33.27 -27.82 5.56
N LYS A 264 -34.13 -26.81 5.69
CA LYS A 264 -35.11 -26.68 6.78
C LYS A 264 -35.89 -27.95 7.05
N GLU A 265 -36.36 -28.63 6.00
CA GLU A 265 -37.15 -29.86 6.11
C GLU A 265 -36.31 -31.02 6.66
N LYS A 266 -35.03 -31.12 6.29
CA LYS A 266 -34.12 -32.13 6.82
C LYS A 266 -33.84 -31.88 8.30
N VAL A 267 -33.56 -30.63 8.70
CA VAL A 267 -33.36 -30.28 10.11
C VAL A 267 -34.62 -30.59 10.92
N ALA A 268 -35.80 -30.13 10.49
CA ALA A 268 -37.06 -30.37 11.19
C ALA A 268 -37.41 -31.86 11.37
N MET A 269 -37.03 -32.70 10.41
CA MET A 269 -37.35 -34.12 10.42
C MET A 269 -36.34 -34.96 11.21
N GLN A 270 -35.03 -34.71 11.01
CA GLN A 270 -33.97 -35.54 11.56
C GLN A 270 -33.45 -35.02 12.91
N ASP A 271 -33.52 -33.71 13.13
CA ASP A 271 -33.05 -33.05 14.35
C ASP A 271 -34.14 -32.12 14.94
N PRO A 272 -35.26 -32.69 15.42
CA PRO A 272 -36.37 -31.90 15.93
C PRO A 272 -36.01 -31.10 17.20
N THR A 273 -34.96 -31.51 17.93
CA THR A 273 -34.50 -30.81 19.14
C THR A 273 -33.88 -29.46 18.78
N ILE A 274 -32.89 -29.43 17.88
CA ILE A 274 -32.29 -28.16 17.46
C ILE A 274 -33.27 -27.30 16.68
N PHE A 275 -34.14 -27.92 15.88
CA PHE A 275 -35.18 -27.20 15.17
C PHE A 275 -36.12 -26.47 16.13
N ALA A 276 -36.51 -27.09 17.24
CA ALA A 276 -37.36 -26.45 18.25
C ALA A 276 -36.65 -25.29 18.95
N ILE A 277 -35.35 -25.43 19.27
CA ILE A 277 -34.55 -24.36 19.91
C ILE A 277 -34.41 -23.17 18.96
N LEU A 278 -33.99 -23.40 17.71
CA LEU A 278 -33.67 -22.35 16.76
C LEU A 278 -34.89 -21.70 16.08
N THR A 279 -36.09 -22.25 16.28
CA THR A 279 -37.35 -21.65 15.80
C THR A 279 -38.24 -21.12 16.91
N ASP A 280 -37.78 -21.14 18.17
CA ASP A 280 -38.49 -20.52 19.28
C ASP A 280 -38.39 -19.00 19.18
N ALA A 281 -39.53 -18.38 18.83
CA ALA A 281 -39.65 -16.95 18.64
C ALA A 281 -39.31 -16.11 19.89
N SER A 282 -39.26 -16.72 21.10
CA SER A 282 -38.88 -16.01 22.32
C SER A 282 -37.40 -15.59 22.36
N TYR A 283 -36.55 -16.22 21.54
CA TYR A 283 -35.14 -15.87 21.45
C TYR A 283 -34.84 -14.76 20.44
N GLY A 284 -35.77 -14.45 19.52
CA GLY A 284 -35.56 -13.41 18.51
C GLY A 284 -34.48 -13.74 17.48
N LEU A 285 -34.26 -15.02 17.19
CA LEU A 285 -33.39 -15.44 16.10
C LEU A 285 -33.99 -15.06 14.74
N ALA A 286 -33.10 -14.80 13.77
CA ALA A 286 -33.51 -14.55 12.40
C ALA A 286 -34.41 -15.67 11.85
N VAL A 287 -35.43 -15.29 11.08
CA VAL A 287 -36.36 -16.20 10.40
C VAL A 287 -36.32 -16.04 8.87
N VAL A 288 -35.70 -14.96 8.40
CA VAL A 288 -35.36 -14.66 7.00
C VAL A 288 -33.84 -14.66 6.88
N LEU A 289 -33.32 -15.29 5.83
CA LEU A 289 -31.88 -15.28 5.56
C LEU A 289 -31.42 -13.87 5.20
N PRO A 290 -30.36 -13.32 5.83
CA PRO A 290 -29.74 -12.07 5.39
C PRO A 290 -29.34 -12.10 3.91
N ASN A 291 -29.51 -10.98 3.23
CA ASN A 291 -29.15 -10.82 1.81
C ASN A 291 -28.08 -9.73 1.58
N GLY A 292 -27.66 -9.00 2.62
CA GLY A 292 -26.67 -7.93 2.54
C GLY A 292 -27.24 -6.55 2.16
N ASP A 293 -28.56 -6.39 2.11
CA ASP A 293 -29.26 -5.13 1.80
C ASP A 293 -30.21 -4.75 2.94
N TYR A 294 -29.70 -4.02 3.94
CA TYR A 294 -30.45 -3.63 5.14
C TYR A 294 -31.12 -2.27 4.95
N SER A 295 -32.45 -2.23 5.01
CA SER A 295 -33.22 -1.05 4.59
C SER A 295 -33.35 0.08 5.63
N ALA A 296 -33.13 -0.21 6.92
CA ALA A 296 -33.34 0.79 7.97
C ALA A 296 -32.22 1.82 8.09
N LYS A 297 -31.00 1.47 7.65
CA LYS A 297 -29.82 2.31 7.81
C LYS A 297 -28.75 1.99 6.78
N GLU A 298 -28.17 3.03 6.18
CA GLU A 298 -26.93 2.92 5.40
C GLU A 298 -25.70 3.01 6.32
N PHE A 299 -24.76 2.09 6.13
CA PHE A 299 -23.48 2.09 6.82
C PHE A 299 -22.40 2.78 5.98
N THR A 300 -21.42 3.35 6.66
CA THR A 300 -20.20 3.90 6.06
C THR A 300 -18.99 3.30 6.76
N ILE A 301 -17.90 3.10 6.01
CA ILE A 301 -16.61 2.67 6.57
C ILE A 301 -15.77 3.92 6.83
N GLU A 302 -15.36 4.08 8.08
CA GLU A 302 -14.45 5.11 8.57
C GLU A 302 -13.05 4.52 8.79
N GLY A 303 -12.04 5.36 9.03
CA GLY A 303 -10.66 4.92 9.20
C GLY A 303 -9.79 5.07 7.95
N ILE A 304 -8.47 5.02 8.15
CA ILE A 304 -7.46 5.20 7.10
C ILE A 304 -7.10 3.82 6.56
N ASP A 305 -7.27 3.64 5.25
CA ASP A 305 -6.90 2.43 4.54
C ASP A 305 -5.42 2.50 4.15
N ASP A 306 -4.52 1.90 4.92
CA ASP A 306 -3.07 1.90 4.66
C ASP A 306 -2.67 1.01 3.45
N HIS A 307 -3.66 0.38 2.77
CA HIS A 307 -3.54 -0.47 1.59
C HIS A 307 -4.46 0.02 0.46
N SER A 308 -4.96 1.26 0.53
CA SER A 308 -5.12 1.98 -0.72
C SER A 308 -3.73 2.02 -1.33
N VAL A 309 -3.46 1.14 -2.32
CA VAL A 309 -2.69 1.50 -3.52
C VAL A 309 -3.04 2.95 -3.72
N GLY A 310 -2.13 3.89 -3.43
CA GLY A 310 -2.56 5.25 -3.08
C GLY A 310 -3.35 5.87 -4.22
N THR A 311 -4.64 5.61 -4.28
CA THR A 311 -5.50 5.99 -5.37
C THR A 311 -6.24 7.07 -4.69
N ASP A 312 -5.86 8.28 -5.04
CA ASP A 312 -6.38 9.48 -4.44
C ASP A 312 -7.92 9.46 -4.53
N ILE A 313 -8.59 8.98 -3.49
CA ILE A 313 -10.01 8.58 -3.52
C ILE A 313 -10.91 9.81 -3.76
N ASN A 314 -10.36 11.01 -3.50
CA ASN A 314 -10.95 12.32 -3.80
C ASN A 314 -10.19 13.12 -4.87
N HIS A 315 -9.15 12.53 -5.48
CA HIS A 315 -8.14 13.25 -6.26
C HIS A 315 -7.53 14.47 -5.51
N GLU A 316 -7.53 14.52 -4.18
CA GLU A 316 -7.01 15.65 -3.39
C GLU A 316 -5.53 15.97 -3.62
N ILE A 317 -4.62 14.99 -3.53
CA ILE A 317 -3.17 15.20 -3.73
C ILE A 317 -2.90 15.50 -5.20
N LEU A 318 -3.50 14.74 -6.12
CA LEU A 318 -3.32 14.90 -7.55
C LEU A 318 -3.92 16.22 -8.06
N GLN A 319 -5.13 16.59 -7.64
CA GLN A 319 -5.75 17.88 -7.95
C GLN A 319 -4.97 19.02 -7.31
N SER A 320 -4.44 18.86 -6.10
CA SER A 320 -3.63 19.89 -5.47
C SER A 320 -2.29 20.09 -6.18
N ALA A 321 -1.63 19.00 -6.57
CA ALA A 321 -0.41 19.05 -7.37
C ALA A 321 -0.66 19.73 -8.72
N LEU A 322 -1.76 19.38 -9.40
CA LEU A 322 -2.20 20.00 -10.64
C LEU A 322 -2.52 21.49 -10.46
N ALA A 323 -3.27 21.85 -9.42
CA ALA A 323 -3.70 23.22 -9.16
C ALA A 323 -2.52 24.14 -8.78
N ALA A 324 -1.61 23.65 -7.94
CA ALA A 324 -0.44 24.40 -7.51
C ALA A 324 0.61 24.55 -8.63
N ASN A 325 0.71 23.56 -9.51
CA ASN A 325 1.67 23.52 -10.62
C ASN A 325 0.96 23.63 -11.98
N SER A 326 -0.03 24.52 -12.09
CA SER A 326 -0.82 24.68 -13.32
C SER A 326 0.04 25.01 -14.54
N GLY A 327 -0.08 24.19 -15.58
CA GLY A 327 0.65 24.33 -16.85
C GLY A 327 2.03 23.66 -16.85
N TYR A 328 2.56 23.28 -15.70
CA TYR A 328 3.75 22.43 -15.64
C TYR A 328 3.41 21.00 -16.04
N LYS A 329 4.38 20.31 -16.64
CA LYS A 329 4.24 18.94 -17.13
C LYS A 329 5.33 18.04 -16.53
N VAL A 330 5.09 16.75 -16.55
CA VAL A 330 6.09 15.72 -16.25
C VAL A 330 6.46 15.00 -17.53
N ALA A 331 7.75 14.92 -17.87
CA ALA A 331 8.26 14.03 -18.92
C ALA A 331 8.87 12.77 -18.30
N TYR A 332 8.74 11.63 -18.97
CA TYR A 332 9.22 10.34 -18.49
C TYR A 332 9.41 9.36 -19.65
N GLY A 333 10.19 8.30 -19.43
CA GLY A 333 10.36 7.18 -20.37
C GLY A 333 9.49 5.97 -20.03
N ASP A 334 9.33 5.04 -20.99
CA ASP A 334 8.77 3.69 -20.75
C ASP A 334 9.72 2.56 -21.20
N THR A 335 11.02 2.87 -21.28
CA THR A 335 12.11 2.13 -21.96
C THR A 335 12.14 2.23 -23.48
N THR A 336 11.02 2.47 -24.18
CA THR A 336 10.98 2.51 -25.66
C THR A 336 10.43 3.82 -26.24
N LYS A 337 9.79 4.63 -25.41
CA LYS A 337 9.14 5.87 -25.79
C LYS A 337 9.36 6.92 -24.73
N ILE A 338 9.25 8.17 -25.17
CA ILE A 338 9.26 9.34 -24.32
C ILE A 338 7.84 9.91 -24.27
N TRP A 339 7.36 10.15 -23.06
CA TRP A 339 6.01 10.58 -22.75
C TRP A 339 6.00 11.89 -21.97
N MET A 340 4.84 12.51 -21.93
CA MET A 340 4.55 13.69 -21.12
C MET A 340 3.14 13.59 -20.53
N MET A 341 2.93 14.08 -19.31
CA MET A 341 1.62 14.14 -18.65
C MET A 341 1.44 15.38 -17.77
N ASN A 342 0.20 15.65 -17.38
CA ASN A 342 -0.11 16.53 -16.25
C ASN A 342 0.28 15.88 -14.90
N PRO A 343 0.45 16.66 -13.83
CA PRO A 343 0.77 16.14 -12.49
C PRO A 343 -0.21 15.10 -11.95
N ASP A 344 -1.48 15.18 -12.33
CA ASP A 344 -2.54 14.25 -11.91
C ASP A 344 -2.62 12.98 -12.78
N GLY A 345 -1.71 12.82 -13.76
CA GLY A 345 -1.73 11.72 -14.72
C GLY A 345 -2.69 11.90 -15.89
N SER A 346 -3.36 13.06 -16.00
CA SER A 346 -4.16 13.37 -17.18
C SER A 346 -3.28 13.87 -18.34
N ASP A 347 -3.87 14.00 -19.53
CA ASP A 347 -3.21 14.55 -20.73
C ASP A 347 -1.90 13.84 -21.13
N VAL A 348 -1.87 12.52 -20.93
CA VAL A 348 -0.74 11.66 -21.32
C VAL A 348 -0.57 11.72 -22.85
N THR A 349 0.60 12.19 -23.27
CA THR A 349 0.94 12.43 -24.67
C THR A 349 2.28 11.78 -25.00
N GLU A 350 2.31 10.99 -26.07
CA GLU A 350 3.56 10.49 -26.64
C GLU A 350 4.34 11.67 -27.23
N LEU A 351 5.59 11.87 -26.81
CA LEU A 351 6.49 12.84 -27.41
C LEU A 351 7.24 12.20 -28.59
N ALA A 352 7.86 11.04 -28.37
CA ALA A 352 8.67 10.37 -29.38
C ALA A 352 8.68 8.85 -29.22
N ASP A 353 8.74 8.16 -30.36
CA ASP A 353 9.20 6.77 -30.45
C ASP A 353 10.74 6.75 -30.34
N ALA A 354 11.24 6.19 -29.25
CA ALA A 354 12.65 6.11 -28.88
C ALA A 354 13.18 4.67 -28.86
N SER A 355 12.47 3.75 -29.54
CA SER A 355 12.84 2.33 -29.67
C SER A 355 14.20 2.15 -30.36
N PRO A 356 14.93 1.05 -30.09
CA PRO A 356 14.52 -0.13 -29.30
C PRO A 356 14.66 0.02 -27.79
N ILE A 357 15.52 0.92 -27.31
CA ILE A 357 15.69 1.24 -25.89
C ILE A 357 16.14 2.70 -25.70
N SER A 358 15.67 3.34 -24.64
CA SER A 358 15.92 4.75 -24.29
C SER A 358 15.87 5.02 -22.79
N GLY A 359 16.47 6.12 -22.36
CA GLY A 359 16.49 6.59 -20.97
C GLY A 359 17.11 7.99 -20.84
N TYR A 360 17.39 8.43 -19.61
CA TYR A 360 18.03 9.70 -19.27
C TYR A 360 17.24 10.92 -19.76
N VAL A 361 15.97 10.99 -19.36
CA VAL A 361 15.08 12.10 -19.73
C VAL A 361 15.52 13.39 -19.04
N SER A 362 15.65 14.48 -19.81
CA SER A 362 15.93 15.83 -19.30
C SER A 362 15.17 16.90 -20.09
N TRP A 363 14.73 17.95 -19.41
CA TRP A 363 14.12 19.11 -20.05
C TRP A 363 15.16 20.12 -20.55
N GLY A 364 14.83 20.84 -21.62
CA GLY A 364 15.45 22.14 -21.92
C GLY A 364 14.85 23.26 -21.06
N PRO A 365 15.59 24.37 -20.84
CA PRO A 365 15.22 25.42 -19.87
C PRO A 365 13.88 26.12 -20.17
N GLU A 366 13.52 26.25 -21.45
CA GLU A 366 12.25 26.86 -21.89
C GLU A 366 11.12 25.85 -22.08
N ALA A 367 11.34 24.57 -21.71
CA ALA A 367 10.42 23.46 -21.93
C ALA A 367 9.97 23.21 -23.40
N ASP A 368 10.63 23.83 -24.38
CA ASP A 368 10.38 23.59 -25.83
C ASP A 368 10.84 22.19 -26.29
N TYR A 369 11.80 21.59 -25.58
CA TYR A 369 12.42 20.33 -25.94
C TYR A 369 12.59 19.41 -24.72
N VAL A 370 12.41 18.11 -24.96
CA VAL A 370 12.86 17.04 -24.09
C VAL A 370 14.04 16.33 -24.74
N TYR A 371 15.12 16.16 -23.98
CA TYR A 371 16.36 15.50 -24.36
C TYR A 371 16.39 14.10 -23.73
N PHE A 372 16.96 13.14 -24.44
CA PHE A 372 17.10 11.75 -23.97
C PHE A 372 18.20 11.03 -24.76
N ALA A 373 18.64 9.88 -24.27
CA ALA A 373 19.52 8.98 -25.00
C ALA A 373 18.75 7.76 -25.51
N SER A 374 19.11 7.27 -26.70
CA SER A 374 18.44 6.11 -27.31
C SER A 374 19.38 5.31 -28.20
N ALA A 375 19.18 3.99 -28.23
CA ALA A 375 19.85 3.06 -29.13
C ALA A 375 19.39 3.15 -30.60
N LYS A 376 18.58 4.16 -30.97
CA LYS A 376 18.04 4.37 -32.32
C LYS A 376 19.09 4.82 -33.37
N GLY A 377 20.37 4.86 -33.00
CA GLY A 377 21.47 5.29 -33.87
C GLY A 377 21.74 4.36 -35.06
N ALA A 378 22.68 4.75 -35.93
CA ALA A 378 23.08 3.94 -37.08
C ALA A 378 23.59 2.55 -36.63
N ASN A 379 23.02 1.49 -37.22
CA ASN A 379 23.25 0.08 -36.88
C ASN A 379 22.71 -0.39 -35.51
N GLU A 380 21.95 0.42 -34.77
CA GLU A 380 21.44 0.09 -33.42
C GLU A 380 22.56 -0.38 -32.47
N SER A 381 23.80 0.11 -32.67
CA SER A 381 24.99 -0.42 -32.00
C SER A 381 25.54 0.47 -30.88
N ALA A 382 24.95 1.65 -30.68
CA ALA A 382 25.34 2.60 -29.63
C ALA A 382 24.15 3.48 -29.23
N TRP A 383 24.16 3.95 -27.99
CA TRP A 383 23.23 4.98 -27.51
C TRP A 383 23.68 6.36 -28.01
N GLU A 384 22.80 7.09 -28.70
CA GLU A 384 23.08 8.45 -29.18
C GLU A 384 22.16 9.46 -28.47
N ALA A 385 22.54 10.74 -28.50
CA ALA A 385 21.76 11.84 -27.96
C ALA A 385 20.64 12.25 -28.92
N PHE A 386 19.43 12.40 -28.39
CA PHE A 386 18.26 12.86 -29.12
C PHE A 386 17.56 14.01 -28.38
N ARG A 387 16.75 14.76 -29.12
CA ARG A 387 15.70 15.60 -28.55
C ARG A 387 14.42 15.47 -29.33
N VAL A 388 13.31 15.79 -28.68
CA VAL A 388 12.01 15.96 -29.30
C VAL A 388 11.46 17.34 -28.99
N ASN A 389 10.94 18.02 -30.01
CA ASN A 389 10.19 19.26 -29.81
C ASN A 389 8.81 18.94 -29.20
N VAL A 390 8.47 19.62 -28.10
CA VAL A 390 7.29 19.29 -27.30
C VAL A 390 5.99 19.62 -28.03
N GLU A 391 5.96 20.69 -28.83
CA GLU A 391 4.79 21.10 -29.61
C GLU A 391 4.67 20.30 -30.91
N THR A 392 5.72 20.30 -31.74
CA THR A 392 5.68 19.74 -33.10
C THR A 392 5.89 18.23 -33.16
N LYS A 393 6.34 17.62 -32.06
CA LYS A 393 6.78 16.21 -31.96
C LYS A 393 7.94 15.87 -32.91
N GLU A 394 8.68 16.88 -33.37
CA GLU A 394 9.84 16.68 -34.23
C GLU A 394 10.98 16.03 -33.44
N LEU A 395 11.29 14.78 -33.78
CA LEU A 395 12.41 14.02 -33.24
C LEU A 395 13.70 14.31 -34.02
N THR A 396 14.75 14.72 -33.33
CA THR A 396 16.07 15.03 -33.90
C THR A 396 17.18 14.26 -33.21
N GLN A 397 18.00 13.54 -33.98
CA GLN A 397 19.27 12.99 -33.51
C GLN A 397 20.33 14.10 -33.42
N LEU A 398 20.94 14.25 -32.26
CA LEU A 398 21.87 15.34 -31.95
C LEU A 398 23.33 14.96 -32.17
N SER A 399 23.68 13.70 -31.97
CA SER A 399 25.07 13.22 -31.98
C SER A 399 25.30 12.06 -32.93
N LEU A 400 26.58 11.87 -33.24
CA LEU A 400 27.13 10.68 -33.88
C LEU A 400 28.48 10.37 -33.22
N PHE A 401 28.45 9.81 -32.02
CA PHE A 401 29.64 9.49 -31.25
C PHE A 401 30.19 8.08 -31.53
N GLU A 402 29.33 7.16 -32.01
CA GLU A 402 29.66 5.74 -32.15
C GLU A 402 30.07 5.07 -30.82
N GLU A 403 29.66 5.69 -29.70
CA GLU A 403 29.89 5.31 -28.30
C GLU A 403 28.61 5.60 -27.51
N ASP A 404 28.45 5.01 -26.32
CA ASP A 404 27.19 5.09 -25.58
C ASP A 404 27.05 6.43 -24.85
N VAL A 405 26.05 7.22 -25.24
CA VAL A 405 25.56 8.35 -24.44
C VAL A 405 24.83 7.81 -23.22
N ARG A 406 25.35 8.16 -22.03
CA ARG A 406 24.87 7.67 -20.73
C ARG A 406 24.11 8.70 -19.91
N SER A 407 24.03 9.95 -20.36
CA SER A 407 23.11 10.98 -19.88
C SER A 407 23.44 12.30 -20.59
N LEU A 408 22.49 13.22 -20.68
CA LEU A 408 22.67 14.55 -21.26
C LEU A 408 21.74 15.58 -20.60
N GLY A 409 22.15 16.84 -20.61
CA GLY A 409 21.33 17.92 -20.08
C GLY A 409 21.77 19.30 -20.57
N VAL A 410 20.82 20.23 -20.60
CA VAL A 410 21.05 21.63 -20.97
C VAL A 410 21.03 22.48 -19.70
N SER A 411 21.98 23.41 -19.58
CA SER A 411 22.03 24.32 -18.45
C SER A 411 20.79 25.21 -18.36
N PRO A 412 20.39 25.67 -17.15
CA PRO A 412 19.21 26.51 -16.93
C PRO A 412 19.25 27.85 -17.68
N ASP A 413 20.44 28.38 -17.98
CA ASP A 413 20.62 29.59 -18.79
C ASP A 413 20.58 29.33 -20.30
N GLY A 414 20.51 28.06 -20.72
CA GLY A 414 20.49 27.65 -22.11
C GLY A 414 21.82 27.80 -22.85
N GLU A 415 22.92 28.08 -22.15
CA GLU A 415 24.24 28.35 -22.76
C GLU A 415 25.11 27.10 -22.93
N TYR A 416 24.83 26.00 -22.21
CA TYR A 416 25.66 24.81 -22.21
C TYR A 416 24.86 23.51 -22.42
N LEU A 417 25.48 22.57 -23.14
CA LEU A 417 25.05 21.17 -23.27
C LEU A 417 26.13 20.28 -22.65
N ALA A 418 25.78 19.50 -21.64
CA ALA A 418 26.64 18.46 -21.08
C ALA A 418 26.16 17.07 -21.52
N ILE A 419 27.12 16.19 -21.80
CA ILE A 419 26.86 14.80 -22.25
C ILE A 419 27.88 13.87 -21.59
N SER A 420 27.40 12.80 -20.97
CA SER A 420 28.24 11.68 -20.56
C SER A 420 28.37 10.67 -21.69
N ILE A 421 29.59 10.30 -22.03
CA ILE A 421 29.90 9.37 -23.14
C ILE A 421 30.79 8.25 -22.62
N MET A 422 30.36 7.00 -22.83
CA MET A 422 31.09 5.80 -22.44
C MET A 422 31.57 5.00 -23.66
N SER A 423 32.85 4.64 -23.64
CA SER A 423 33.46 3.76 -24.63
C SER A 423 33.58 2.32 -24.11
N GLY A 424 33.66 1.34 -25.02
CA GLY A 424 34.14 -0.01 -24.71
C GLY A 424 33.18 -0.97 -23.99
N ASN A 425 31.99 -0.51 -23.57
CA ASN A 425 30.95 -1.37 -22.98
C ASN A 425 29.57 -0.98 -23.52
N SER A 426 29.07 -1.64 -24.56
CA SER A 426 27.70 -1.35 -25.01
C SER A 426 26.69 -2.18 -24.22
N ASN A 427 25.69 -1.53 -23.64
CA ASN A 427 24.54 -2.21 -23.02
C ASN A 427 23.61 -2.87 -24.06
N ILE A 428 23.95 -2.82 -25.35
CA ILE A 428 23.16 -3.41 -26.44
C ILE A 428 23.72 -4.80 -26.80
N GLY A 429 22.93 -5.85 -26.55
CA GLY A 429 23.28 -7.26 -26.81
C GLY A 429 23.97 -7.97 -25.63
N GLU A 430 24.49 -9.19 -25.84
CA GLU A 430 25.20 -9.97 -24.79
C GLU A 430 26.66 -9.50 -24.55
N ASN A 431 27.00 -8.26 -24.92
CA ASN A 431 28.40 -7.80 -24.94
C ASN A 431 28.86 -7.14 -23.64
N ASN A 432 28.33 -7.60 -22.50
CA ASN A 432 28.73 -7.15 -21.15
C ASN A 432 30.01 -7.85 -20.64
N ASP A 433 30.68 -8.60 -21.53
CA ASP A 433 31.70 -9.60 -21.19
C ASP A 433 33.12 -9.04 -20.96
N ASN A 434 33.34 -7.71 -21.06
CA ASN A 434 34.67 -7.14 -20.88
C ASN A 434 34.72 -5.85 -20.06
N LEU A 435 34.37 -5.99 -18.78
CA LEU A 435 34.30 -4.95 -17.75
C LEU A 435 35.63 -4.27 -17.38
N THR A 436 36.72 -4.58 -18.10
CA THR A 436 38.06 -4.04 -17.84
C THR A 436 38.53 -3.03 -18.88
N GLN A 437 37.70 -2.68 -19.86
CA GLN A 437 38.08 -1.86 -21.02
C GLN A 437 37.08 -0.75 -21.37
N PHE A 438 36.39 -0.19 -20.38
CA PHE A 438 35.55 0.98 -20.58
C PHE A 438 36.15 2.23 -19.92
N HIS A 439 35.87 3.39 -20.51
CA HIS A 439 36.02 4.67 -19.83
C HIS A 439 34.81 5.55 -20.16
N THR A 440 34.41 6.36 -19.18
CA THR A 440 33.31 7.33 -19.34
C THR A 440 33.82 8.71 -19.06
N ASP A 441 33.55 9.63 -19.98
CA ASP A 441 33.96 11.02 -19.86
C ASP A 441 32.72 11.90 -19.91
N LEU A 442 32.73 12.97 -19.11
CA LEU A 442 31.75 14.03 -19.16
C LEU A 442 32.27 15.12 -20.08
N TYR A 443 31.53 15.41 -21.14
CA TYR A 443 31.82 16.45 -22.11
C TYR A 443 30.85 17.62 -21.97
N ILE A 444 31.31 18.81 -22.36
CA ILE A 444 30.50 20.03 -22.41
C ILE A 444 30.75 20.80 -23.70
N MET A 445 29.71 21.46 -24.21
CA MET A 445 29.76 22.34 -25.38
C MET A 445 28.85 23.55 -25.17
N LYS A 446 29.19 24.68 -25.78
CA LYS A 446 28.26 25.82 -25.86
C LYS A 446 27.06 25.49 -26.72
N MET A 447 25.87 25.73 -26.21
CA MET A 447 24.61 25.46 -26.90
C MET A 447 24.48 26.19 -28.25
N ASN A 448 25.06 27.38 -28.37
CA ASN A 448 25.04 28.14 -29.62
C ASN A 448 25.86 27.45 -30.73
N GLU A 449 26.98 26.83 -30.37
CA GLU A 449 27.81 26.05 -31.30
C GLU A 449 27.10 24.75 -31.70
N ALA A 450 26.45 24.09 -30.74
CA ALA A 450 25.59 22.92 -31.00
C ALA A 450 24.46 23.25 -32.00
N LYS A 451 23.76 24.37 -31.79
CA LYS A 451 22.71 24.87 -32.69
C LYS A 451 23.24 25.14 -34.10
N ASP A 452 24.43 25.71 -34.24
CA ASP A 452 25.06 25.95 -35.55
C ASP A 452 25.38 24.64 -36.29
N VAL A 453 25.80 23.59 -35.58
CA VAL A 453 26.03 22.25 -36.15
C VAL A 453 24.71 21.67 -36.68
N TRP A 454 23.66 21.67 -35.86
CA TRP A 454 22.36 21.09 -36.24
C TRP A 454 21.67 21.88 -37.35
N ALA A 455 21.80 23.21 -37.38
CA ALA A 455 21.23 24.05 -38.43
C ALA A 455 21.81 23.75 -39.83
N GLN A 456 23.01 23.15 -39.89
CA GLN A 456 23.64 22.69 -41.12
C GLN A 456 23.23 21.27 -41.52
N GLY A 457 22.39 20.60 -40.73
CA GLY A 457 22.01 19.19 -40.92
C GLY A 457 23.06 18.19 -40.44
N ASN A 458 24.08 18.66 -39.70
CA ASN A 458 25.14 17.83 -39.13
C ASN A 458 24.77 17.37 -37.72
N LYS A 459 25.54 16.39 -37.20
CA LYS A 459 25.46 15.89 -35.82
C LYS A 459 26.74 16.24 -35.10
N ILE A 460 26.66 16.43 -33.79
CA ILE A 460 27.81 16.67 -32.93
C ILE A 460 28.65 15.41 -32.85
N THR A 461 29.96 15.59 -32.92
CA THR A 461 30.98 14.56 -32.69
C THR A 461 31.81 14.92 -31.46
N LYS A 462 32.54 13.98 -30.88
CA LYS A 462 33.41 14.26 -29.72
C LYS A 462 34.43 15.36 -29.98
N ALA A 463 34.88 15.52 -31.24
CA ALA A 463 35.84 16.54 -31.63
C ALA A 463 35.29 17.97 -31.52
N ASP A 464 33.97 18.12 -31.49
CA ASP A 464 33.33 19.43 -31.35
C ASP A 464 33.20 19.83 -29.86
N MET A 465 33.32 18.89 -28.93
CA MET A 465 33.08 19.11 -27.50
C MET A 465 34.37 19.29 -26.69
N SER A 466 34.25 19.92 -25.52
CA SER A 466 35.32 20.03 -24.52
C SER A 466 35.16 18.98 -23.43
N LEU A 467 36.26 18.38 -23.00
CA LEU A 467 36.27 17.45 -21.87
C LEU A 467 36.10 18.23 -20.55
N LEU A 468 35.10 17.86 -19.75
CA LEU A 468 34.80 18.46 -18.45
C LEU A 468 35.40 17.63 -17.30
N VAL A 469 35.11 16.33 -17.28
CA VAL A 469 35.64 15.37 -16.31
C VAL A 469 35.96 14.07 -17.03
N SER A 470 37.08 13.42 -16.70
CA SER A 470 37.48 12.16 -17.31
C SER A 470 37.51 10.99 -16.33
N SER A 471 37.21 9.79 -16.81
CA SER A 471 37.42 8.53 -16.09
C SER A 471 38.57 7.77 -16.73
N PRO A 472 39.76 7.67 -16.11
CA PRO A 472 40.79 6.79 -16.63
C PRO A 472 40.28 5.33 -16.67
N ALA A 473 40.47 4.64 -17.79
CA ALA A 473 40.03 3.23 -17.95
C ALA A 473 40.56 2.27 -16.87
N ALA A 474 41.68 2.62 -16.22
CA ALA A 474 42.26 1.86 -15.12
C ALA A 474 41.43 1.91 -13.83
N ASP A 475 40.59 2.94 -13.67
CA ASP A 475 39.86 3.19 -12.42
C ASP A 475 38.45 2.57 -12.43
N GLN A 476 37.98 2.08 -13.59
CA GLN A 476 36.74 1.30 -13.77
C GLN A 476 35.49 1.95 -13.15
N PHE A 477 35.34 3.26 -13.32
CA PHE A 477 34.11 3.96 -12.95
C PHE A 477 33.48 4.68 -14.15
N TRP A 478 32.17 4.96 -14.06
CA TRP A 478 31.43 5.71 -15.06
C TRP A 478 30.67 6.89 -14.45
N TYR A 479 30.30 7.85 -15.30
CA TYR A 479 29.55 9.05 -14.93
C TYR A 479 28.15 8.99 -15.54
N GLU A 480 27.11 9.18 -14.74
CA GLU A 480 25.70 9.09 -15.17
C GLU A 480 24.84 10.17 -14.49
N GLU A 481 23.55 10.17 -14.81
CA GLU A 481 22.52 10.94 -14.09
C GLU A 481 22.81 12.44 -13.97
N LEU A 482 23.08 13.08 -15.11
CA LEU A 482 23.34 14.52 -15.17
C LEU A 482 22.07 15.31 -14.80
N ASN A 483 22.19 16.24 -13.86
CA ASN A 483 21.12 17.16 -13.51
C ASN A 483 21.66 18.56 -13.19
N TRP A 484 21.28 19.54 -14.00
CA TRP A 484 21.66 20.93 -13.78
C TRP A 484 20.82 21.55 -12.67
N SER A 485 21.45 22.35 -11.81
CA SER A 485 20.72 23.19 -10.86
C SER A 485 19.81 24.16 -11.60
N PRO A 486 18.52 24.28 -11.27
CA PRO A 486 17.61 25.25 -11.89
C PRO A 486 17.99 26.71 -11.63
N LYS A 487 18.82 26.98 -10.60
CA LYS A 487 19.33 28.31 -10.30
C LYS A 487 20.79 28.44 -10.72
N VAL A 488 21.08 29.53 -11.44
CA VAL A 488 22.44 29.96 -11.71
C VAL A 488 22.93 30.77 -10.50
N SER A 489 24.14 30.46 -10.03
CA SER A 489 24.79 31.17 -8.94
C SER A 489 24.80 32.69 -9.19
N THR A 490 24.43 33.48 -8.19
CA THR A 490 24.46 34.94 -8.27
C THR A 490 25.86 35.53 -8.13
N ASP A 491 26.82 34.71 -7.68
CA ASP A 491 28.16 35.19 -7.31
C ASP A 491 29.13 35.12 -8.49
N ASP A 492 29.19 33.98 -9.17
CA ASP A 492 30.06 33.74 -10.35
C ASP A 492 29.28 33.64 -11.68
N GLY A 493 27.95 33.49 -11.63
CA GLY A 493 27.11 33.36 -12.82
C GLY A 493 27.25 32.04 -13.55
N LEU A 494 27.88 31.02 -12.94
CA LEU A 494 28.10 29.73 -13.58
C LEU A 494 26.98 28.74 -13.20
N PRO A 495 26.42 28.02 -14.18
CA PRO A 495 25.55 26.88 -13.90
C PRO A 495 26.32 25.76 -13.19
N VAL A 496 25.66 25.12 -12.23
CA VAL A 496 26.19 23.98 -11.47
C VAL A 496 25.51 22.69 -11.94
N LEU A 497 26.31 21.68 -12.26
CA LEU A 497 25.86 20.36 -12.70
C LEU A 497 26.09 19.34 -11.57
N ALA A 498 25.05 18.60 -11.19
CA ALA A 498 25.19 17.38 -10.41
C ALA A 498 25.32 16.17 -11.33
N TYR A 499 26.09 15.16 -10.89
CA TYR A 499 26.24 13.89 -11.60
C TYR A 499 26.60 12.76 -10.63
N SER A 500 26.28 11.53 -11.00
CA SER A 500 26.71 10.33 -10.27
C SER A 500 28.02 9.78 -10.83
N LYS A 501 28.83 9.22 -9.93
CA LYS A 501 30.08 8.51 -10.24
C LYS A 501 29.97 7.11 -9.65
N THR A 502 29.99 6.09 -10.50
CA THR A 502 29.72 4.70 -10.09
C THR A 502 30.93 3.81 -10.36
N TRP A 503 31.35 3.04 -9.38
CA TRP A 503 32.40 2.02 -9.50
C TRP A 503 31.76 0.63 -9.53
N ARG A 504 32.30 -0.28 -10.35
CA ARG A 504 32.00 -1.71 -10.29
C ARG A 504 33.19 -2.45 -9.69
N TYR A 505 32.99 -3.16 -8.58
CA TYR A 505 34.02 -4.02 -7.99
C TYR A 505 33.63 -5.50 -8.08
N ASP A 506 34.46 -6.25 -8.81
CA ASP A 506 34.67 -7.71 -8.85
C ASP A 506 33.50 -8.69 -8.53
N GLU A 507 33.84 -9.94 -8.20
CA GLU A 507 33.08 -11.20 -8.40
C GLU A 507 31.67 -11.27 -7.74
N ASP A 508 31.30 -10.26 -6.96
CA ASP A 508 30.04 -10.18 -6.19
C ASP A 508 29.05 -9.10 -6.71
N ASP A 509 29.34 -8.43 -7.83
CA ASP A 509 28.46 -7.43 -8.48
C ASP A 509 28.04 -6.24 -7.58
N VAL A 510 28.88 -5.84 -6.62
CA VAL A 510 28.60 -4.68 -5.76
C VAL A 510 29.06 -3.39 -6.45
N SER A 511 28.12 -2.46 -6.67
CA SER A 511 28.43 -1.11 -7.15
C SER A 511 28.37 -0.09 -6.02
N TYR A 512 29.29 0.88 -6.06
CA TYR A 512 29.25 2.05 -5.20
C TYR A 512 28.98 3.26 -6.07
N THR A 513 28.01 4.10 -5.71
CA THR A 513 27.67 5.31 -6.46
C THR A 513 27.80 6.53 -5.57
N HIS A 514 28.48 7.57 -6.02
CA HIS A 514 28.69 8.80 -5.26
C HIS A 514 28.23 9.98 -6.10
N VAL A 515 27.64 11.00 -5.46
CA VAL A 515 27.17 12.20 -6.14
C VAL A 515 28.17 13.33 -5.98
N TYR A 516 28.47 13.98 -7.10
CA TYR A 516 29.32 15.15 -7.18
C TYR A 516 28.57 16.33 -7.80
N THR A 517 29.05 17.54 -7.54
CA THR A 517 28.67 18.76 -8.26
C THR A 517 29.90 19.39 -8.90
N ILE A 518 29.73 20.05 -10.04
CA ILE A 518 30.79 20.74 -10.77
C ILE A 518 30.23 21.97 -11.50
N ASN A 519 31.02 23.04 -11.59
CA ASN A 519 30.64 24.21 -12.37
C ASN A 519 30.80 23.93 -13.88
N ALA A 520 30.05 24.66 -14.72
CA ALA A 520 30.11 24.51 -16.18
C ALA A 520 31.51 24.75 -16.79
N ASP A 521 32.40 25.46 -16.10
CA ASP A 521 33.79 25.67 -16.54
C ASP A 521 34.77 24.59 -16.04
N GLY A 522 34.27 23.60 -15.29
CA GLY A 522 35.04 22.50 -14.69
C GLY A 522 35.62 22.79 -13.32
N SER A 523 35.39 23.99 -12.76
CA SER A 523 35.79 24.32 -11.40
C SER A 523 34.86 23.69 -10.34
N ASP A 524 35.32 23.71 -9.09
CA ASP A 524 34.56 23.30 -7.90
C ASP A 524 33.94 21.89 -7.95
N ASN A 525 34.63 20.95 -8.59
CA ASN A 525 34.25 19.54 -8.56
C ASN A 525 34.32 18.98 -7.13
N THR A 526 33.14 18.78 -6.52
CA THR A 526 32.98 18.52 -5.09
C THR A 526 32.11 17.30 -4.85
N LEU A 527 32.55 16.41 -3.97
CA LEU A 527 31.75 15.29 -3.48
C LEU A 527 30.63 15.83 -2.57
N ILE A 528 29.38 15.52 -2.90
CA ILE A 528 28.21 15.91 -2.10
C ILE A 528 27.80 14.77 -1.16
N ALA A 529 27.69 13.55 -1.69
CA ALA A 529 27.24 12.41 -0.91
C ALA A 529 27.86 11.10 -1.40
N GLU A 530 28.26 10.25 -0.46
CA GLU A 530 28.68 8.88 -0.72
C GLU A 530 27.46 7.95 -0.75
N ASN A 531 27.51 6.90 -1.57
CA ASN A 531 26.47 5.87 -1.68
C ASN A 531 25.08 6.45 -2.03
N LYS A 532 25.06 7.38 -2.98
CA LYS A 532 23.86 8.01 -3.53
C LYS A 532 23.91 7.99 -5.05
N ASP A 533 22.74 7.90 -5.66
CA ASP A 533 22.56 7.85 -7.12
C ASP A 533 21.36 8.73 -7.54
N GLN A 534 21.24 8.98 -8.84
CA GLN A 534 20.19 9.79 -9.47
C GLN A 534 19.97 11.15 -8.78
N PRO A 535 20.99 12.04 -8.76
CA PRO A 535 20.82 13.35 -8.16
C PRO A 535 19.82 14.22 -8.93
N ILE A 536 18.84 14.80 -8.23
CA ILE A 536 17.86 15.71 -8.81
C ILE A 536 17.74 16.97 -7.95
N TYR A 537 18.00 18.14 -8.52
CA TYR A 537 17.81 19.40 -7.83
C TYR A 537 16.32 19.71 -7.66
N ASP A 538 15.96 20.31 -6.53
CA ASP A 538 14.72 21.07 -6.43
C ASP A 538 14.81 22.39 -7.21
N PHE A 539 13.66 22.98 -7.54
CA PHE A 539 13.61 24.23 -8.31
C PHE A 539 14.17 25.44 -7.57
N ASP A 540 14.27 25.34 -6.25
CA ASP A 540 14.90 26.37 -5.43
C ASP A 540 16.42 26.25 -5.36
N GLY A 541 17.02 25.16 -5.84
CA GLY A 541 18.44 24.87 -5.77
C GLY A 541 18.96 24.66 -4.35
N GLN A 542 18.07 24.42 -3.38
CA GLN A 542 18.40 24.24 -1.97
C GLN A 542 18.54 22.77 -1.59
N ARG A 543 17.96 21.86 -2.37
CA ARG A 543 17.99 20.41 -2.11
C ARG A 543 18.45 19.66 -3.34
N LEU A 544 19.24 18.61 -3.11
CA LEU A 544 19.59 17.60 -4.10
C LEU A 544 19.04 16.25 -3.64
N THR A 545 17.95 15.79 -4.23
CA THR A 545 17.34 14.48 -3.93
C THR A 545 18.10 13.34 -4.60
N PHE A 546 17.96 12.14 -4.06
CA PHE A 546 18.60 10.92 -4.54
C PHE A 546 17.60 9.79 -4.72
N LEU A 547 18.01 8.74 -5.44
CA LEU A 547 17.22 7.54 -5.75
C LEU A 547 16.45 6.99 -4.54
N ASP A 548 17.06 6.96 -3.35
CA ASP A 548 16.52 6.35 -2.14
C ASP A 548 15.63 7.29 -1.29
N LEU A 549 15.14 8.39 -1.88
CA LEU A 549 14.37 9.44 -1.21
C LEU A 549 15.11 10.23 -0.13
N SER A 550 16.41 10.04 0.01
CA SER A 550 17.22 10.98 0.77
C SER A 550 17.50 12.24 -0.06
N TYR A 551 17.83 13.34 0.61
CA TYR A 551 18.31 14.56 -0.04
C TYR A 551 19.41 15.23 0.77
N PHE A 552 20.31 15.89 0.06
CA PHE A 552 21.29 16.79 0.65
C PHE A 552 20.71 18.20 0.70
N ASP A 553 20.74 18.81 1.89
CA ASP A 553 20.31 20.19 2.09
C ASP A 553 21.52 21.11 2.07
N PHE A 554 21.58 22.05 1.11
CA PHE A 554 22.70 22.98 0.97
C PHE A 554 22.75 24.05 2.06
N SER A 555 21.67 24.25 2.83
CA SER A 555 21.61 25.24 3.89
C SER A 555 22.32 24.77 5.17
N ASP A 556 22.23 23.47 5.49
CA ASP A 556 22.83 22.88 6.68
C ASP A 556 23.96 21.87 6.38
N HIS A 557 24.14 21.52 5.09
CA HIS A 557 25.10 20.55 4.59
C HIS A 557 24.93 19.14 5.17
N THR A 558 23.68 18.71 5.38
CA THR A 558 23.37 17.38 5.92
C THR A 558 22.43 16.58 5.01
N LEU A 559 22.45 15.25 5.19
CA LEU A 559 21.55 14.33 4.53
C LEU A 559 20.28 14.15 5.37
N HIS A 560 19.15 14.29 4.71
CA HIS A 560 17.82 14.08 5.26
C HIS A 560 17.12 12.97 4.50
N GLN A 561 16.12 12.33 5.12
CA GLN A 561 15.35 11.25 4.52
C GLN A 561 13.89 11.67 4.38
N LEU A 562 13.37 11.72 3.16
CA LEU A 562 11.94 11.82 2.93
C LEU A 562 11.31 10.45 3.20
N LYS A 563 10.13 10.46 3.82
CA LYS A 563 9.32 9.27 4.04
C LYS A 563 7.98 9.44 3.35
N VAL A 564 7.56 8.41 2.64
CA VAL A 564 6.22 8.31 2.05
C VAL A 564 5.46 7.20 2.75
N THR A 565 4.17 7.45 3.00
CA THR A 565 3.22 6.50 3.59
C THR A 565 2.11 6.21 2.58
N GLY A 566 1.31 5.16 2.78
CA GLY A 566 0.24 4.78 1.84
C GLY A 566 0.72 4.06 0.57
N ILE A 567 2.02 3.78 0.42
CA ILE A 567 2.57 2.96 -0.65
C ILE A 567 3.48 1.90 -0.02
N SER A 568 3.12 0.62 -0.19
CA SER A 568 3.83 -0.52 0.42
C SER A 568 4.99 -1.04 -0.43
N GLN A 569 4.99 -0.73 -1.73
CA GLN A 569 6.07 -1.06 -2.64
C GLN A 569 7.29 -0.16 -2.38
N GLU A 570 8.46 -0.63 -2.83
CA GLU A 570 9.65 0.22 -2.89
C GLU A 570 9.37 1.45 -3.75
N ILE A 571 9.90 2.58 -3.34
CA ILE A 571 9.76 3.86 -4.04
C ILE A 571 11.13 4.46 -4.27
N SER A 572 11.29 5.13 -5.41
CA SER A 572 12.60 5.64 -5.81
C SER A 572 12.51 6.85 -6.74
N ALA A 573 13.65 7.49 -7.00
CA ALA A 573 13.83 8.56 -7.98
C ALA A 573 12.86 9.76 -7.80
N PRO A 574 12.79 10.40 -6.63
CA PRO A 574 11.88 11.52 -6.40
C PRO A 574 12.33 12.80 -7.12
N ALA A 575 11.42 13.41 -7.86
CA ALA A 575 11.57 14.75 -8.43
C ALA A 575 10.58 15.72 -7.77
N ILE A 576 11.12 16.73 -7.10
CA ILE A 576 10.35 17.78 -6.40
C ILE A 576 9.70 18.72 -7.42
N SER A 577 8.45 19.09 -7.16
CA SER A 577 7.66 19.99 -8.00
C SER A 577 8.21 21.43 -7.98
N PRO A 578 7.92 22.24 -9.03
CA PRO A 578 8.30 23.65 -9.11
C PRO A 578 7.94 24.51 -7.89
N ASP A 579 6.80 24.23 -7.24
CA ASP A 579 6.38 24.94 -6.02
C ASP A 579 7.01 24.41 -4.73
N GLY A 580 7.80 23.32 -4.80
CA GLY A 580 8.49 22.69 -3.68
C GLY A 580 7.62 21.83 -2.76
N ASN A 581 6.30 21.72 -3.04
CA ASN A 581 5.35 21.13 -2.11
C ASN A 581 4.94 19.68 -2.45
N PHE A 582 5.36 19.17 -3.60
CA PHE A 582 5.04 17.82 -4.06
C PHE A 582 6.28 17.14 -4.63
N MET A 583 6.25 15.81 -4.69
CA MET A 583 7.21 15.02 -5.44
C MET A 583 6.53 13.95 -6.24
N ILE A 584 7.02 13.74 -7.46
CA ILE A 584 6.72 12.55 -8.27
C ILE A 584 7.85 11.55 -8.11
N PHE A 585 7.55 10.26 -8.10
CA PHE A 585 8.53 9.18 -7.89
C PHE A 585 8.08 7.89 -8.58
N GLU A 586 9.00 6.92 -8.66
CA GLU A 586 8.75 5.57 -9.14
C GLU A 586 8.26 4.67 -8.00
N VAL A 587 7.40 3.69 -8.32
CA VAL A 587 6.81 2.73 -7.38
C VAL A 587 6.99 1.30 -7.91
N GLY A 588 7.83 0.52 -7.23
CA GLY A 588 8.16 -0.88 -7.50
C GLY A 588 9.13 -1.09 -8.67
N ASP A 589 9.98 -2.12 -8.57
CA ASP A 589 11.12 -2.33 -9.49
C ASP A 589 10.74 -2.85 -10.89
N GLU A 590 9.76 -3.76 -10.98
CA GLU A 590 9.43 -4.46 -12.23
C GLU A 590 8.55 -3.62 -13.17
N ASN A 591 7.66 -2.80 -12.61
CA ASN A 591 6.67 -2.03 -13.39
C ASN A 591 6.83 -0.51 -13.24
N ARG A 592 7.57 -0.03 -12.22
CA ARG A 592 7.85 1.39 -11.94
C ARG A 592 6.64 2.28 -12.15
N LYS A 593 5.59 2.04 -11.37
CA LYS A 593 4.36 2.84 -11.42
C LYS A 593 4.66 4.28 -11.00
N ALA A 594 3.92 5.25 -11.52
CA ALA A 594 4.10 6.64 -11.11
C ALA A 594 3.43 6.88 -9.75
N GLY A 595 4.13 7.52 -8.82
CA GLY A 595 3.62 7.96 -7.53
C GLY A 595 3.75 9.48 -7.35
N MET A 596 2.88 10.07 -6.55
CA MET A 596 2.90 11.49 -6.16
C MET A 596 2.71 11.59 -4.65
N ALA A 597 3.41 12.50 -3.97
CA ALA A 597 3.19 12.79 -2.56
C ALA A 597 3.37 14.28 -2.28
N ARG A 598 2.77 14.77 -1.19
CA ARG A 598 3.12 16.09 -0.64
C ARG A 598 4.51 16.02 0.00
N ILE A 599 5.20 17.15 0.11
CA ILE A 599 6.48 17.22 0.82
C ILE A 599 6.28 17.96 2.14
N SER A 600 6.62 17.29 3.23
CA SER A 600 6.70 17.79 4.59
C SER A 600 7.90 17.14 5.30
N GLU A 601 8.60 17.94 6.10
CA GLU A 601 9.73 17.49 6.91
C GLU A 601 9.28 16.86 8.25
N GLU A 602 8.02 17.05 8.68
CA GLU A 602 7.53 16.62 10.00
C GLU A 602 7.09 15.13 10.07
N ASN A 603 7.40 14.34 9.04
CA ASN A 603 7.07 12.91 8.80
C ASN A 603 5.63 12.61 8.33
N ASP A 604 5.55 11.53 7.54
CA ASP A 604 4.37 10.93 6.89
C ASP A 604 3.81 11.72 5.70
N ASN A 605 4.59 11.77 4.61
CA ASN A 605 4.08 12.23 3.33
C ASN A 605 3.16 11.16 2.72
N GLU A 606 1.86 11.36 2.78
CA GLU A 606 0.91 10.45 2.13
C GLU A 606 1.18 10.42 0.61
N GLY A 607 1.44 9.22 0.08
CA GLY A 607 1.73 8.97 -1.32
C GLY A 607 0.56 8.32 -2.05
N VAL A 608 0.41 8.69 -3.32
CA VAL A 608 -0.62 8.19 -4.22
C VAL A 608 -0.03 7.70 -5.55
N ILE A 609 -0.39 6.51 -6.00
CA ILE A 609 -0.17 6.03 -7.37
C ILE A 609 -1.05 6.80 -8.36
N ILE A 610 -0.43 7.27 -9.44
CA ILE A 610 -1.06 8.01 -10.52
C ILE A 610 -1.59 7.02 -11.58
N GLY A 611 -2.83 6.57 -11.39
CA GLY A 611 -3.50 5.66 -12.32
C GLY A 611 -2.70 4.38 -12.58
N GLU A 612 -2.68 3.92 -13.83
CA GLU A 612 -1.95 2.71 -14.24
C GLU A 612 -0.62 3.01 -14.96
N LEU A 613 -0.12 4.24 -14.84
CA LEU A 613 1.03 4.73 -15.59
C LEU A 613 2.34 4.14 -15.06
N ASN A 614 3.13 3.57 -15.96
CA ASN A 614 4.52 3.25 -15.69
C ASN A 614 5.37 4.46 -16.09
N VAL A 615 6.27 4.88 -15.22
CA VAL A 615 7.20 5.98 -15.47
C VAL A 615 8.61 5.52 -15.20
N TYR A 616 9.53 5.96 -16.04
CA TYR A 616 10.96 5.80 -15.85
C TYR A 616 11.58 7.19 -15.84
N GLU A 617 12.23 7.55 -14.75
CA GLU A 617 12.88 8.84 -14.48
C GLU A 617 11.96 10.05 -14.71
N PRO A 618 10.86 10.20 -13.95
CA PRO A 618 9.94 11.31 -14.12
C PRO A 618 10.60 12.66 -13.79
N ARG A 619 10.50 13.64 -14.70
CA ARG A 619 11.06 14.99 -14.54
C ARG A 619 10.01 16.07 -14.76
N TRP A 620 9.90 17.00 -13.82
CA TRP A 620 9.08 18.22 -13.96
C TRP A 620 9.66 19.17 -14.99
N SER A 621 8.80 19.83 -15.78
CA SER A 621 9.20 20.89 -16.69
C SER A 621 9.71 22.11 -15.89
N PRO A 622 10.72 22.83 -16.39
CA PRO A 622 11.27 23.99 -15.67
C PRO A 622 10.38 25.24 -15.73
N VAL A 623 9.56 25.32 -16.76
CA VAL A 623 8.53 26.35 -16.95
C VAL A 623 7.22 25.69 -17.38
N PRO A 624 6.07 26.37 -17.27
CA PRO A 624 4.81 25.88 -17.83
C PRO A 624 4.94 25.63 -19.34
N VAL A 625 4.38 24.51 -19.80
CA VAL A 625 4.31 24.13 -21.22
C VAL A 625 3.03 24.73 -21.81
N ASN A 626 3.15 25.44 -22.93
CA ASN A 626 2.03 26.13 -23.59
C ASN A 626 1.18 25.22 -24.48
#